data_AF-A0A7C7NAJ2-F1
#
_entry.id   AF-A0A7C7NAJ2-F1
#
_cell.length_a   1.000
_cell.length_b   1.000
_cell.length_c   1.000
_cell.angle_alpha   90.00
_cell.angle_beta   90.00
_cell.angle_gamma   90.00
#
_symmetry.space_group_name_H-M   'P 1'
#
loop_
_entity.id
_entity.type
_entity.pdbx_description
1 polymer ?
#
loop_
_entity_poly.entity_id
_entity_poly.type
_entity_poly.pdbx_seq_one_letter_code
_entity_poly.pdbx_strand_id
1 'polypeptide(L)'
;MSEENNDEWKPDDESIEWAKEHLSQIAVGGIWSPEGSGVTYYKQSEDTYALMKLMEHPSALEHHRKMTKMMEAADYTVLEGDGVEYVQPPLNAEDAANKEHMHRQEMAQTWACSGCDFPLANFELENRIDIFIEDKEILLSNGDTQNVEIWACEITCPKCDKKINTDPDDYHLLAGDDLFMRWTNSEHTRFMALNRSMLRELVDAGGSPIVIGSFCPDTNEKIPPWMWGVCVVRLEARTPKKRA
;
A
#
# COMPACT_ATOMS: atom_id res chain seq x y z
N MET A 1 -30.63 -26.90 -29.97
CA MET A 1 -29.58 -26.64 -28.98
C MET A 1 -30.11 -25.50 -28.15
N SER A 2 -30.32 -25.78 -26.86
CA SER A 2 -31.06 -24.96 -25.91
C SER A 2 -30.45 -23.57 -25.75
N GLU A 3 -31.29 -22.55 -25.90
CA GLU A 3 -31.07 -21.21 -25.38
C GLU A 3 -31.03 -21.33 -23.84
N GLU A 4 -29.85 -21.27 -23.25
CA GLU A 4 -29.67 -21.30 -21.80
C GLU A 4 -29.37 -19.89 -21.28
N ASN A 5 -30.42 -19.30 -20.71
CA ASN A 5 -30.45 -18.22 -19.71
C ASN A 5 -29.30 -17.20 -19.72
N ASN A 6 -29.49 -16.14 -20.48
CA ASN A 6 -28.86 -14.85 -20.29
C ASN A 6 -29.50 -14.16 -19.07
N ASP A 7 -29.18 -14.66 -17.87
CA ASP A 7 -29.64 -14.06 -16.61
C ASP A 7 -28.90 -12.73 -16.43
N GLU A 8 -29.57 -11.66 -16.83
CA GLU A 8 -29.00 -10.33 -16.95
C GLU A 8 -28.82 -9.74 -15.55
N TRP A 9 -27.68 -10.03 -14.91
CA TRP A 9 -27.32 -9.51 -13.58
C TRP A 9 -27.61 -8.00 -13.48
N LYS A 10 -28.23 -7.60 -12.36
CA LYS A 10 -28.56 -6.21 -12.00
C LYS A 10 -28.02 -5.92 -10.60
N PRO A 11 -27.47 -4.72 -10.37
CA PRO A 11 -27.08 -4.29 -9.03
C PRO A 11 -28.32 -4.16 -8.13
N ASP A 12 -28.18 -4.50 -6.86
CA ASP A 12 -29.19 -4.18 -5.84
C ASP A 12 -29.07 -2.73 -5.37
N ASP A 13 -30.08 -2.25 -4.64
CA ASP A 13 -30.15 -0.86 -4.17
C ASP A 13 -28.96 -0.50 -3.26
N GLU A 14 -28.48 -1.44 -2.44
CA GLU A 14 -27.32 -1.26 -1.56
C GLU A 14 -26.03 -1.02 -2.36
N SER A 15 -25.83 -1.82 -3.42
CA SER A 15 -24.69 -1.66 -4.33
C SER A 15 -24.73 -0.32 -5.07
N ILE A 16 -25.93 0.17 -5.42
CA ILE A 16 -26.11 1.47 -6.08
C ILE A 16 -25.78 2.61 -5.11
N GLU A 17 -26.27 2.56 -3.87
CA GLU A 17 -25.95 3.57 -2.85
C GLU A 17 -24.46 3.60 -2.54
N TRP A 18 -23.85 2.44 -2.35
CA TRP A 18 -22.41 2.31 -2.16
C TRP A 18 -21.64 2.92 -3.34
N ALA A 19 -22.03 2.62 -4.58
CA ALA A 19 -21.40 3.17 -5.77
C ALA A 19 -21.51 4.69 -5.82
N LYS A 20 -22.67 5.26 -5.49
CA LYS A 20 -22.87 6.72 -5.43
C LYS A 20 -21.94 7.38 -4.42
N GLU A 21 -21.87 6.84 -3.21
CA GLU A 21 -21.00 7.38 -2.17
C GLU A 21 -19.52 7.24 -2.55
N HIS A 22 -19.07 6.04 -2.90
CA HIS A 22 -17.67 5.76 -3.18
C HIS A 22 -17.15 6.53 -4.41
N LEU A 23 -17.87 6.49 -5.53
CA LEU A 23 -17.45 7.13 -6.79
C LEU A 23 -17.50 8.67 -6.71
N SER A 24 -18.31 9.23 -5.81
CA SER A 24 -18.34 10.68 -5.57
C SER A 24 -17.10 11.18 -4.82
N GLN A 25 -16.49 10.34 -3.98
CA GLN A 25 -15.29 10.69 -3.21
C GLN A 25 -14.02 10.73 -4.07
N ILE A 26 -14.04 10.10 -5.24
CA ILE A 26 -12.93 10.12 -6.19
C ILE A 26 -12.94 11.47 -6.90
N ALA A 27 -11.84 12.24 -6.79
CA ALA A 27 -11.73 13.53 -7.47
C ALA A 27 -11.71 13.37 -8.99
N VAL A 28 -12.18 14.38 -9.72
CA VAL A 28 -11.99 14.46 -11.18
C VAL A 28 -10.49 14.41 -11.49
N GLY A 29 -10.10 13.58 -12.45
CA GLY A 29 -8.70 13.22 -12.72
C GLY A 29 -8.17 12.03 -11.91
N GLY A 30 -8.97 11.50 -10.99
CA GLY A 30 -8.63 10.33 -10.19
C GLY A 30 -8.63 9.03 -11.00
N ILE A 31 -7.75 8.11 -10.61
CA ILE A 31 -7.69 6.75 -11.14
C ILE A 31 -8.30 5.82 -10.11
N TRP A 32 -9.18 4.93 -10.58
CA TRP A 32 -9.82 3.92 -9.75
C TRP A 32 -9.58 2.53 -10.32
N SER A 33 -9.03 1.63 -9.52
CA SER A 33 -8.75 0.26 -9.92
C SER A 33 -9.28 -0.66 -8.82
N PRO A 34 -10.49 -1.21 -8.95
CA PRO A 34 -11.04 -2.11 -7.96
C PRO A 34 -10.17 -3.36 -7.83
N GLU A 35 -9.83 -3.74 -6.60
CA GLU A 35 -8.94 -4.85 -6.33
C GLU A 35 -9.46 -6.16 -6.94
N GLY A 36 -8.58 -6.95 -7.55
CA GLY A 36 -8.92 -8.23 -8.19
C GLY A 36 -9.82 -8.15 -9.42
N SER A 37 -10.26 -6.95 -9.83
CA SER A 37 -11.22 -6.80 -10.92
C SER A 37 -10.57 -6.91 -12.31
N GLY A 38 -9.28 -6.57 -12.42
CA GLY A 38 -8.57 -6.50 -13.70
C GLY A 38 -9.01 -5.33 -14.58
N VAL A 39 -9.70 -4.33 -14.02
CA VAL A 39 -10.12 -3.11 -14.72
C VAL A 39 -9.60 -1.86 -14.03
N THR A 40 -9.28 -0.84 -14.81
CA THR A 40 -8.88 0.47 -14.28
C THR A 40 -9.65 1.56 -15.02
N TYR A 41 -10.23 2.47 -14.24
CA TYR A 41 -11.02 3.60 -14.72
C TYR A 41 -10.34 4.92 -14.38
N TYR A 42 -10.59 5.94 -15.19
CA TYR A 42 -10.18 7.33 -14.98
C TYR A 42 -11.41 8.23 -14.92
N LYS A 43 -11.55 9.02 -13.86
CA LYS A 43 -12.69 9.95 -13.71
C LYS A 43 -12.45 11.19 -14.57
N GLN A 44 -13.17 11.30 -15.70
CA GLN A 44 -13.04 12.42 -16.63
C GLN A 44 -13.82 13.67 -16.19
N SER A 45 -14.98 13.48 -15.56
CA SER A 45 -15.84 14.54 -15.01
C SER A 45 -16.54 14.04 -13.75
N GLU A 46 -17.39 14.87 -13.15
CA GLU A 46 -18.14 14.50 -11.94
C GLU A 46 -19.00 13.24 -12.13
N ASP A 47 -19.49 13.01 -13.34
CA ASP A 47 -20.43 11.97 -13.72
C ASP A 47 -19.88 10.98 -14.76
N THR A 48 -18.64 11.14 -15.22
CA THR A 48 -18.09 10.33 -16.32
C THR A 48 -16.78 9.66 -15.95
N TYR A 49 -16.72 8.34 -16.17
CA TYR A 49 -15.53 7.51 -16.07
C TYR A 49 -15.14 6.98 -17.44
N ALA A 50 -13.84 6.93 -17.73
CA ALA A 50 -13.30 6.27 -18.91
C ALA A 50 -12.55 5.01 -18.52
N LEU A 51 -12.81 3.91 -19.24
CA LEU A 51 -12.01 2.69 -19.09
C LEU A 51 -10.61 2.94 -19.65
N MET A 52 -9.59 2.74 -18.81
CA MET A 52 -8.19 2.93 -19.17
C MET A 52 -7.47 1.60 -19.42
N LYS A 53 -7.72 0.61 -18.56
CA LYS A 53 -7.09 -0.72 -18.66
C LYS A 53 -8.13 -1.81 -18.49
N LEU A 54 -8.02 -2.84 -19.32
CA LEU A 54 -8.83 -4.05 -19.23
C LEU A 54 -7.93 -5.27 -19.39
N MET A 55 -7.91 -6.13 -18.39
CA MET A 55 -7.18 -7.39 -18.47
C MET A 55 -7.85 -8.33 -19.48
N GLU A 56 -7.08 -8.98 -20.34
CA GLU A 56 -7.56 -9.96 -21.32
C GLU A 56 -7.94 -11.30 -20.65
N HIS A 57 -8.86 -11.26 -19.68
CA HIS A 57 -9.35 -12.43 -18.97
C HIS A 57 -10.89 -12.42 -18.91
N PRO A 58 -11.58 -13.57 -19.07
CA PRO A 58 -13.04 -13.63 -19.02
C PRO A 58 -13.64 -13.02 -17.76
N SER A 59 -12.99 -13.18 -16.60
CA SER A 59 -13.46 -12.57 -15.35
C SER A 59 -13.36 -11.04 -15.37
N ALA A 60 -12.33 -10.46 -15.98
CA ALA A 60 -12.18 -9.01 -16.06
C ALA A 60 -13.23 -8.39 -17.00
N LEU A 61 -13.58 -9.08 -18.09
CA LEU A 61 -14.71 -8.71 -18.96
C LEU A 61 -16.05 -8.78 -18.21
N GLU A 62 -16.26 -9.82 -17.41
CA GLU A 62 -17.47 -9.95 -16.60
C GLU A 62 -17.54 -8.87 -15.51
N HIS A 63 -16.42 -8.61 -14.82
CA HIS A 63 -16.32 -7.54 -13.84
C HIS A 63 -16.56 -6.18 -14.48
N HIS A 64 -15.97 -5.90 -15.64
CA HIS A 64 -16.23 -4.68 -16.40
C HIS A 64 -17.73 -4.53 -16.68
N ARG A 65 -18.38 -5.56 -17.21
CA ARG A 65 -19.82 -5.53 -17.52
C ARG A 65 -20.68 -5.28 -16.29
N LYS A 66 -20.37 -5.91 -15.15
CA LYS A 66 -21.09 -5.70 -13.89
C LYS A 66 -20.86 -4.29 -13.34
N MET A 67 -19.62 -3.81 -13.38
CA MET A 67 -19.26 -2.49 -12.89
C MET A 67 -19.87 -1.38 -13.73
N THR A 68 -19.88 -1.51 -15.06
CA THR A 68 -20.54 -0.57 -15.96
C THR A 68 -22.03 -0.47 -15.65
N LYS A 69 -22.72 -1.59 -15.48
CA LYS A 69 -24.14 -1.59 -15.08
C LYS A 69 -24.39 -0.94 -13.73
N MET A 70 -23.52 -1.17 -12.76
CA MET A 70 -23.61 -0.57 -11.44
C MET A 70 -23.39 0.95 -11.51
N MET A 71 -22.41 1.40 -12.28
CA MET A 71 -22.13 2.82 -12.52
C MET A 71 -23.29 3.51 -13.23
N GLU A 72 -23.86 2.89 -14.27
CA GLU A 72 -25.02 3.40 -14.99
C GLU A 72 -26.25 3.50 -14.09
N ALA A 73 -26.50 2.48 -13.25
CA ALA A 73 -27.57 2.52 -12.26
C ALA A 73 -27.34 3.58 -11.17
N ALA A 74 -26.09 3.98 -10.94
CA ALA A 74 -25.68 5.05 -10.05
C ALA A 74 -25.63 6.44 -10.73
N ASP A 75 -26.18 6.57 -11.94
CA ASP A 75 -26.22 7.80 -12.75
C ASP A 75 -24.84 8.27 -13.28
N TYR A 76 -23.85 7.37 -13.37
CA TYR A 76 -22.56 7.63 -14.01
C TYR A 76 -22.51 7.10 -15.45
N THR A 77 -21.79 7.83 -16.31
CA THR A 77 -21.51 7.41 -17.69
C THR A 77 -20.14 6.74 -17.75
N VAL A 78 -20.07 5.55 -18.35
CA VAL A 78 -18.80 4.84 -18.61
C VAL A 78 -18.46 4.92 -20.09
N LEU A 79 -17.30 5.50 -20.41
CA LEU A 79 -16.78 5.60 -21.76
C LEU A 79 -15.76 4.49 -22.02
N GLU A 80 -16.09 3.62 -22.96
CA GLU A 80 -15.14 2.71 -23.60
C GLU A 80 -14.50 3.45 -24.79
N GLY A 81 -13.35 4.08 -24.57
CA GLY A 81 -12.65 4.84 -25.63
C GLY A 81 -11.64 4.00 -26.41
N ASP A 82 -11.22 4.49 -27.57
CA ASP A 82 -10.18 3.90 -28.46
C ASP A 82 -8.76 3.79 -27.84
N GLY A 83 -8.62 4.05 -26.53
CA GLY A 83 -7.36 4.08 -25.80
C GLY A 83 -7.26 3.06 -24.65
N VAL A 84 -8.18 2.08 -24.58
CA VAL A 84 -8.11 1.02 -23.55
C VAL A 84 -6.85 0.17 -23.78
N GLU A 85 -5.98 0.15 -22.78
CA GLU A 85 -4.82 -0.74 -22.76
C GLU A 85 -5.28 -2.15 -22.37
N TYR A 86 -5.21 -3.08 -23.32
CA TYR A 86 -5.47 -4.49 -23.07
C TYR A 86 -4.23 -5.13 -22.43
N VAL A 87 -4.37 -5.54 -21.17
CA VAL A 87 -3.27 -6.11 -20.39
C VAL A 87 -3.42 -7.63 -20.38
N GLN A 88 -2.43 -8.36 -20.89
CA GLN A 88 -2.48 -9.82 -20.85
C GLN A 88 -2.53 -10.32 -19.39
N PRO A 89 -3.38 -11.30 -19.08
CA PRO A 89 -3.42 -11.89 -17.76
C PRO A 89 -2.03 -12.46 -17.44
N PRO A 90 -1.54 -12.23 -16.22
CA PRO A 90 -0.25 -12.73 -15.81
C PRO A 90 -0.25 -14.27 -15.88
N LEU A 91 0.75 -14.83 -16.56
CA LEU A 91 0.86 -16.26 -16.83
C LEU A 91 1.01 -17.11 -15.55
N ASN A 92 1.37 -16.47 -14.44
CA ASN A 92 1.42 -17.04 -13.11
C ASN A 92 1.08 -15.94 -12.06
N ALA A 93 0.61 -16.34 -10.89
CA ALA A 93 0.22 -15.40 -9.82
C ALA A 93 1.41 -14.61 -9.25
N GLU A 94 2.62 -15.16 -9.34
CA GLU A 94 3.85 -14.51 -8.88
C GLU A 94 4.22 -13.30 -9.76
N ASP A 95 4.13 -13.44 -11.09
CA ASP A 95 4.34 -12.38 -12.07
C ASP A 95 3.24 -11.31 -11.96
N ALA A 96 2.02 -11.70 -11.58
CA ALA A 96 0.94 -10.76 -11.28
C ALA A 96 1.32 -9.84 -10.11
N ALA A 97 1.66 -10.46 -8.98
CA ALA A 97 2.05 -9.76 -7.76
C ALA A 97 3.31 -8.92 -7.98
N ASN A 98 4.29 -9.45 -8.73
CA ASN A 98 5.51 -8.72 -9.06
C ASN A 98 5.24 -7.50 -9.96
N LYS A 99 4.40 -7.64 -10.99
CA LYS A 99 4.02 -6.50 -11.85
C LYS A 99 3.22 -5.45 -11.09
N GLU A 100 2.31 -5.88 -10.24
CA GLU A 100 1.54 -4.98 -9.38
C GLU A 100 2.45 -4.26 -8.38
N HIS A 101 3.37 -4.98 -7.74
CA HIS A 101 4.35 -4.39 -6.83
C HIS A 101 5.25 -3.37 -7.55
N MET A 102 5.77 -3.71 -8.73
CA MET A 102 6.55 -2.77 -9.55
C MET A 102 5.72 -1.54 -9.93
N HIS A 103 4.47 -1.72 -10.33
CA HIS A 103 3.59 -0.61 -10.68
C HIS A 103 3.32 0.31 -9.47
N ARG A 104 3.06 -0.27 -8.29
CA ARG A 104 2.88 0.49 -7.05
C ARG A 104 4.15 1.24 -6.65
N GLN A 105 5.33 0.64 -6.83
CA GLN A 105 6.60 1.33 -6.61
C GLN A 105 6.78 2.51 -7.58
N GLU A 106 6.48 2.34 -8.88
CA GLU A 106 6.55 3.42 -9.87
C GLU A 106 5.63 4.59 -9.51
N MET A 107 4.40 4.30 -9.07
CA MET A 107 3.49 5.33 -8.57
C MET A 107 4.05 6.02 -7.33
N ALA A 108 4.62 5.27 -6.39
CA ALA A 108 5.20 5.83 -5.17
C ALA A 108 6.32 6.83 -5.44
N GLN A 109 7.13 6.61 -6.48
CA GLN A 109 8.18 7.55 -6.89
C GLN A 109 7.64 8.92 -7.34
N THR A 110 6.38 9.01 -7.74
CA THR A 110 5.74 10.27 -8.16
C THR A 110 5.09 11.04 -7.01
N TRP A 111 4.98 10.44 -5.82
CA TRP A 111 4.35 11.09 -4.68
C TRP A 111 5.14 12.32 -4.22
N ALA A 112 4.42 13.37 -3.85
CA ALA A 112 5.00 14.66 -3.47
C ALA A 112 4.43 15.21 -2.17
N CYS A 113 5.22 16.04 -1.49
CA CYS A 113 4.83 16.69 -0.26
C CYS A 113 3.63 17.61 -0.50
N SER A 114 2.50 17.35 0.18
CA SER A 114 1.29 18.17 0.08
C SER A 114 1.46 19.65 0.47
N GLY A 115 2.60 20.05 1.05
CA GLY A 115 2.88 21.43 1.40
C GLY A 115 3.82 22.19 0.44
N CYS A 116 4.63 21.49 -0.36
CA CYS A 116 5.66 22.15 -1.17
C CYS A 116 6.05 21.43 -2.47
N ASP A 117 5.28 20.40 -2.83
CA ASP A 117 5.42 19.54 -4.02
C ASP A 117 6.80 18.88 -4.16
N PHE A 118 7.56 18.80 -3.08
CA PHE A 118 8.85 18.13 -3.07
C PHE A 118 8.66 16.61 -3.11
N PRO A 119 9.29 15.87 -4.04
CA PRO A 119 9.09 14.42 -4.16
C PRO A 119 9.46 13.66 -2.89
N LEU A 120 8.61 12.72 -2.47
CA LEU A 120 8.80 11.90 -1.25
C LEU A 120 10.01 10.99 -1.35
N ALA A 121 10.31 10.49 -2.55
CA ALA A 121 11.50 9.68 -2.82
C ALA A 121 12.82 10.41 -2.50
N ASN A 122 12.81 11.75 -2.43
CA ASN A 122 13.99 12.56 -2.11
C ASN A 122 14.07 12.95 -0.61
N PHE A 123 13.22 12.38 0.24
CA PHE A 123 13.26 12.62 1.68
C PHE A 123 14.41 11.85 2.34
N GLU A 124 14.81 12.27 3.53
CA GLU A 124 15.72 11.50 4.40
C GLU A 124 14.96 10.34 5.07
N LEU A 125 14.58 9.35 4.28
CA LEU A 125 13.72 8.24 4.70
C LEU A 125 14.36 7.43 5.86
N GLU A 126 15.69 7.42 5.99
CA GLU A 126 16.39 6.77 7.10
C GLU A 126 16.14 7.40 8.48
N ASN A 127 15.56 8.60 8.52
CA ASN A 127 15.24 9.34 9.74
C ASN A 127 13.75 9.21 10.11
N ARG A 128 13.03 8.24 9.52
CA ARG A 128 11.64 7.97 9.89
C ARG A 128 11.48 7.66 11.38
N ILE A 129 10.31 8.00 11.91
CA ILE A 129 9.89 7.65 13.27
C ILE A 129 8.63 6.80 13.15
N ASP A 130 8.67 5.62 13.73
CA ASP A 130 7.52 4.71 13.73
C ASP A 130 6.61 5.06 14.92
N ILE A 131 5.34 5.37 14.64
CA ILE A 131 4.37 5.85 15.63
C ILE A 131 3.22 4.86 15.73
N PHE A 132 2.96 4.39 16.95
CA PHE A 132 1.73 3.68 17.28
C PHE A 132 0.57 4.68 17.37
N ILE A 133 -0.48 4.47 16.58
CA ILE A 133 -1.65 5.35 16.53
C ILE A 133 -2.72 4.84 17.49
N GLU A 134 -3.24 3.64 17.26
CA GLU A 134 -4.33 3.06 18.04
C GLU A 134 -4.44 1.54 17.84
N ASP A 135 -5.18 0.88 18.73
CA ASP A 135 -5.66 -0.48 18.50
C ASP A 135 -7.07 -0.38 17.90
N LYS A 136 -7.28 -0.99 16.73
CA LYS A 136 -8.57 -0.96 16.03
C LYS A 136 -9.13 -2.36 15.88
N GLU A 137 -10.38 -2.53 16.28
CA GLU A 137 -11.13 -3.76 16.07
C GLU A 137 -11.61 -3.81 14.62
N ILE A 138 -11.16 -4.82 13.87
CA ILE A 138 -11.59 -5.07 12.49
C ILE A 138 -12.45 -6.34 12.44
N LEU A 139 -13.49 -6.30 11.60
CA LEU A 139 -14.31 -7.46 11.32
C LEU A 139 -13.64 -8.28 10.20
N LEU A 140 -13.30 -9.53 10.50
CA LEU A 140 -12.77 -10.47 9.55
C LEU A 140 -13.87 -11.01 8.64
N SER A 141 -13.49 -11.52 7.47
CA SER A 141 -14.41 -12.10 6.49
C SER A 141 -15.16 -13.34 7.00
N ASN A 142 -14.71 -13.94 8.11
CA ASN A 142 -15.38 -15.05 8.78
C ASN A 142 -16.41 -14.60 9.84
N GLY A 143 -16.58 -13.29 10.05
CA GLY A 143 -17.48 -12.71 11.05
C GLY A 143 -16.89 -12.58 12.46
N ASP A 144 -15.65 -13.01 12.68
CA ASP A 144 -14.93 -12.76 13.93
C ASP A 144 -14.34 -11.35 13.94
N THR A 145 -14.09 -10.79 15.12
CA THR A 145 -13.36 -9.55 15.27
C THR A 145 -11.94 -9.77 15.75
N GLN A 146 -11.00 -9.00 15.20
CA GLN A 146 -9.60 -9.01 15.59
C GLN A 146 -9.15 -7.58 15.90
N ASN A 147 -8.44 -7.42 17.02
CA ASN A 147 -7.73 -6.17 17.29
C ASN A 147 -6.42 -6.14 16.49
N VAL A 148 -6.28 -5.10 15.68
CA VAL A 148 -5.08 -4.83 14.89
C VAL A 148 -4.48 -3.51 15.35
N GLU A 149 -3.16 -3.50 15.50
CA GLU A 149 -2.41 -2.29 15.84
C GLU A 149 -2.25 -1.43 14.58
N ILE A 150 -2.70 -0.17 14.64
CA ILE A 150 -2.52 0.82 13.58
C ILE A 150 -1.24 1.60 13.85
N TRP A 151 -0.35 1.60 12.86
CA TRP A 151 0.96 2.24 12.90
C TRP A 151 1.12 3.21 11.73
N ALA A 152 1.98 4.21 11.90
CA ALA A 152 2.41 5.07 10.80
C ALA A 152 3.92 5.32 10.86
N CYS A 153 4.51 5.49 9.68
CA CYS A 153 5.87 5.99 9.53
C CYS A 153 5.82 7.51 9.35
N GLU A 154 6.20 8.26 10.39
CA GLU A 154 6.36 9.70 10.31
C GLU A 154 7.67 10.04 9.60
N ILE A 155 7.57 10.74 8.46
CA ILE A 155 8.69 11.29 7.71
C ILE A 155 8.62 12.81 7.70
N THR A 156 9.77 13.47 7.74
CA THR A 156 9.85 14.94 7.74
C THR A 156 10.30 15.44 6.37
N CYS A 157 9.56 16.39 5.80
CA CYS A 157 9.95 17.01 4.53
C CYS A 157 11.18 17.91 4.72
N PRO A 158 12.30 17.69 4.00
CA PRO A 158 13.52 18.47 4.18
C PRO A 158 13.42 19.92 3.66
N LYS A 159 12.36 20.26 2.92
CA LYS A 159 12.18 21.59 2.32
C LYS A 159 11.26 22.50 3.14
N CYS A 160 10.23 21.95 3.77
CA CYS A 160 9.22 22.73 4.50
C CYS A 160 8.99 22.25 5.93
N ASP A 161 9.79 21.29 6.42
CA ASP A 161 9.74 20.71 7.77
C ASP A 161 8.38 20.11 8.17
N LYS A 162 7.49 19.90 7.19
CA LYS A 162 6.19 19.27 7.42
C LYS A 162 6.40 17.79 7.74
N LYS A 163 5.84 17.35 8.87
CA LYS A 163 5.71 15.94 9.23
C LYS A 163 4.56 15.30 8.47
N ILE A 164 4.81 14.14 7.88
CA ILE A 164 3.85 13.38 7.08
C ILE A 164 3.79 11.97 7.68
N ASN A 165 2.61 11.57 8.10
CA ASN A 165 2.35 10.19 8.51
C ASN A 165 2.02 9.39 7.26
N THR A 166 2.88 8.42 6.97
CA THR A 166 2.72 7.51 5.83
C THR A 166 2.32 6.14 6.36
N ASP A 167 1.47 5.44 5.63
CA ASP A 167 1.18 4.04 5.93
C ASP A 167 2.49 3.21 5.83
N PRO A 168 2.71 2.19 6.68
CA PRO A 168 3.91 1.36 6.62
C PRO A 168 4.16 0.72 5.24
N ASP A 169 3.11 0.28 4.54
CA ASP A 169 3.24 -0.34 3.21
C ASP A 169 3.63 0.70 2.15
N ASP A 170 3.06 1.90 2.23
CA ASP A 170 3.41 3.02 1.36
C ASP A 170 4.86 3.48 1.60
N TYR A 171 5.29 3.51 2.86
CA TYR A 171 6.68 3.79 3.19
C TYR A 171 7.60 2.68 2.67
N HIS A 172 7.19 1.41 2.74
CA HIS A 172 7.95 0.27 2.23
C HIS A 172 8.18 0.40 0.71
N LEU A 173 7.17 0.81 -0.04
CA LEU A 173 7.29 1.09 -1.48
C LEU A 173 8.30 2.20 -1.78
N LEU A 174 8.39 3.23 -0.94
CA LEU A 174 9.32 4.35 -1.10
C LEU A 174 10.77 4.01 -0.70
N ALA A 175 10.93 3.32 0.43
CA ALA A 175 12.22 3.17 1.10
C ALA A 175 12.90 1.81 0.83
N GLY A 176 12.14 0.82 0.37
CA GLY A 176 12.58 -0.56 0.18
C GLY A 176 12.84 -1.32 1.48
N ASP A 177 13.11 -2.62 1.35
CA ASP A 177 13.28 -3.56 2.47
C ASP A 177 14.37 -3.11 3.47
N ASP A 178 15.50 -2.62 2.96
CA ASP A 178 16.67 -2.30 3.79
C ASP A 178 16.38 -1.22 4.83
N LEU A 179 15.59 -0.22 4.45
CA LEU A 179 15.15 0.82 5.35
C LEU A 179 13.92 0.35 6.12
N PHE A 180 12.93 -0.25 5.46
CA PHE A 180 11.69 -0.71 6.09
C PHE A 180 11.94 -1.67 7.27
N MET A 181 12.94 -2.55 7.15
CA MET A 181 13.34 -3.50 8.20
C MET A 181 14.30 -2.88 9.23
N ARG A 182 14.02 -1.64 9.64
CA ARG A 182 14.71 -0.91 10.71
C ARG A 182 13.70 -0.32 11.67
N TRP A 183 14.13 -0.04 12.88
CA TRP A 183 13.30 0.62 13.87
C TRP A 183 14.20 1.41 14.80
N THR A 184 13.75 2.57 15.25
CA THR A 184 14.49 3.39 16.23
C THR A 184 13.63 3.57 17.46
N ASN A 185 14.22 3.22 18.60
CA ASN A 185 13.57 3.28 19.90
C ASN A 185 13.55 4.74 20.43
N SER A 186 12.81 5.00 21.52
CA SER A 186 12.71 6.34 22.12
C SER A 186 14.03 6.89 22.68
N GLU A 187 15.02 6.02 22.93
CA GLU A 187 16.38 6.38 23.34
C GLU A 187 17.36 6.56 22.16
N HIS A 188 16.84 6.63 20.92
CA HIS A 188 17.63 6.74 19.69
C HIS A 188 18.56 5.55 19.40
N THR A 189 18.32 4.40 20.02
CA THR A 189 18.95 3.13 19.63
C THR A 189 18.26 2.60 18.39
N ARG A 190 19.05 2.38 17.33
CA ARG A 190 18.54 1.87 16.05
C ARG A 190 18.74 0.36 15.98
N PHE A 191 17.69 -0.34 15.59
CA PHE A 191 17.65 -1.77 15.35
C PHE A 191 17.51 -2.01 13.85
N MET A 192 18.20 -3.03 13.35
CA MET A 192 18.14 -3.43 11.95
C MET A 192 17.94 -4.94 11.89
N ALA A 193 16.93 -5.39 11.13
CA ALA A 193 16.71 -6.80 10.90
C ALA A 193 17.83 -7.40 10.05
N LEU A 194 18.22 -8.61 10.39
CA LEU A 194 19.24 -9.38 9.71
C LEU A 194 18.59 -10.30 8.68
N ASN A 195 19.05 -10.23 7.44
CA ASN A 195 18.81 -11.30 6.50
C ASN A 195 19.67 -12.53 6.85
N ARG A 196 19.42 -13.66 6.18
CA ARG A 196 20.11 -14.93 6.45
C ARG A 196 21.64 -14.84 6.29
N SER A 197 22.12 -14.08 5.30
CA SER A 197 23.57 -13.92 5.10
C SER A 197 24.21 -13.13 6.22
N MET A 198 23.60 -11.99 6.58
CA MET A 198 24.07 -11.14 7.67
C MET A 198 24.04 -11.86 9.02
N LEU A 199 23.00 -12.67 9.28
CA LEU A 199 22.92 -13.49 10.48
C LEU A 199 24.04 -14.52 10.55
N ARG A 200 24.30 -15.24 9.45
CA ARG A 200 25.43 -16.19 9.36
C ARG A 200 26.75 -15.47 9.65
N GLU A 201 27.00 -14.35 8.97
CA GLU A 201 28.22 -13.56 9.14
C GLU A 201 28.40 -13.05 10.58
N LEU A 202 27.32 -12.59 11.21
CA LEU A 202 27.34 -12.16 12.61
C LEU A 202 27.72 -13.31 13.55
N VAL A 203 27.10 -14.47 13.37
CA VAL A 203 27.36 -15.66 14.21
C VAL A 203 28.76 -16.21 13.98
N ASP A 204 29.22 -16.27 12.73
CA ASP A 204 30.58 -16.71 12.39
C ASP A 204 31.64 -15.77 12.97
N ALA A 205 31.33 -14.47 13.09
CA ALA A 205 32.16 -13.48 13.78
C ALA A 205 32.08 -13.54 15.31
N GLY A 206 31.28 -14.46 15.89
CA GLY A 206 31.08 -14.60 17.33
C GLY A 206 30.09 -13.61 17.94
N GLY A 207 29.33 -12.89 17.12
CA GLY A 207 28.24 -12.03 17.57
C GLY A 207 26.99 -12.81 17.96
N SER A 208 26.08 -12.17 18.69
CA SER A 208 24.79 -12.73 19.07
C SER A 208 23.66 -11.80 18.61
N PRO A 209 22.72 -12.26 17.78
CA PRO A 209 21.56 -11.47 17.39
C PRO A 209 20.59 -11.31 18.57
N ILE A 210 19.74 -10.29 18.48
CA ILE A 210 18.62 -10.09 19.39
C ILE A 210 17.35 -10.53 18.67
N VAL A 211 16.53 -11.38 19.29
CA VAL A 211 15.19 -11.67 18.77
C VAL A 211 14.23 -10.68 19.40
N ILE A 212 13.46 -9.97 18.57
CA ILE A 212 12.49 -8.98 19.05
C ILE A 212 11.06 -9.49 18.88
N GLY A 213 10.23 -9.18 19.88
CA GLY A 213 8.79 -9.41 19.87
C GLY A 213 8.04 -8.09 19.85
N SER A 214 6.85 -8.06 20.46
CA SER A 214 6.00 -6.87 20.49
C SER A 214 6.51 -5.72 21.36
N PHE A 215 7.54 -5.96 22.18
CA PHE A 215 8.10 -4.95 23.09
C PHE A 215 9.62 -4.91 23.00
N CYS A 216 10.16 -3.70 23.08
CA CYS A 216 11.59 -3.46 23.11
C CYS A 216 12.22 -3.97 24.41
N PRO A 217 13.32 -4.74 24.35
CA PRO A 217 13.94 -5.29 25.56
C PRO A 217 14.57 -4.21 26.45
N ASP A 218 14.92 -3.04 25.90
CA ASP A 218 15.58 -1.96 26.63
C ASP A 218 14.58 -0.97 27.23
N THR A 219 13.63 -0.51 26.41
CA THR A 219 12.69 0.59 26.76
C THR A 219 11.30 0.11 27.12
N ASN A 220 10.98 -1.17 26.89
CA ASN A 220 9.64 -1.75 27.04
C ASN A 220 8.54 -1.04 26.22
N GLU A 221 8.91 -0.27 25.20
CA GLU A 221 7.97 0.34 24.28
C GLU A 221 7.49 -0.65 23.21
N LYS A 222 6.33 -0.40 22.62
CA LYS A 222 5.81 -1.24 21.53
C LYS A 222 6.76 -1.20 20.32
N ILE A 223 6.98 -2.36 19.71
CA ILE A 223 7.71 -2.50 18.45
C ILE A 223 6.69 -2.67 17.32
N PRO A 224 6.93 -2.12 16.12
CA PRO A 224 6.03 -2.31 14.99
C PRO A 224 5.87 -3.79 14.55
N PRO A 225 4.67 -4.22 14.14
CA PRO A 225 4.38 -5.61 13.77
C PRO A 225 5.30 -6.23 12.73
N TRP A 226 5.74 -5.46 11.73
CA TRP A 226 6.64 -5.95 10.67
C TRP A 226 8.04 -6.29 11.18
N MET A 227 8.41 -5.86 12.38
CA MET A 227 9.67 -6.21 13.03
C MET A 227 9.54 -7.43 13.96
N TRP A 228 8.34 -7.96 14.20
CA TRP A 228 8.18 -9.06 15.16
C TRP A 228 8.76 -10.38 14.65
N GLY A 229 9.40 -11.13 15.56
CA GLY A 229 9.93 -12.46 15.25
C GLY A 229 11.18 -12.47 14.39
N VAL A 230 11.77 -11.30 14.09
CA VAL A 230 13.01 -11.20 13.33
C VAL A 230 14.23 -11.11 14.26
N CYS A 231 15.38 -11.54 13.75
CA CYS A 231 16.67 -11.31 14.39
C CYS A 231 17.18 -9.93 14.01
N VAL A 232 17.56 -9.12 14.99
CA VAL A 232 18.09 -7.76 14.80
C VAL A 232 19.49 -7.61 15.41
N VAL A 233 20.20 -6.59 14.95
CA VAL A 233 21.36 -6.01 15.62
C VAL A 233 21.08 -4.58 16.04
N ARG A 234 21.75 -4.14 17.11
CA ARG A 234 21.83 -2.73 17.47
C ARG A 234 22.86 -2.06 16.57
N LEU A 235 22.47 -0.97 15.94
CA LEU A 235 23.37 -0.06 15.27
C LEU A 235 23.72 1.05 16.24
N GLU A 236 25.01 1.23 16.51
CA GLU A 236 25.45 2.39 17.29
C GLU A 236 25.06 3.68 16.55
N ALA A 237 24.58 4.68 17.31
CA ALA A 237 24.23 5.96 16.76
C ALA A 237 25.45 6.56 16.04
N ARG A 238 25.34 6.77 14.72
CA ARG A 238 26.33 7.57 14.00
C ARG A 238 26.28 8.97 14.59
N THR A 239 27.31 9.34 15.34
CA THR A 239 27.52 10.73 15.76
C THR A 239 27.53 11.57 14.48
N PRO A 240 26.69 12.61 14.33
CA PRO A 240 26.71 13.42 13.13
C PRO A 240 28.10 14.02 13.00
N LYS A 241 28.79 13.70 11.89
CA LYS A 241 30.03 14.39 11.52
C LYS A 241 29.67 15.87 11.41
N LYS A 242 30.11 16.67 12.39
CA LYS A 242 30.11 18.12 12.28
C LYS A 242 30.75 18.45 10.93
N ARG A 243 29.97 19.02 10.00
CA ARG A 243 30.54 19.66 8.81
C ARG A 243 31.46 20.76 9.33
N ALA A 244 32.75 20.57 9.11
CA ALA A 244 33.77 21.60 9.27
C ALA A 244 33.67 22.60 8.12
#